data_AF-A0A1E5GLY1-F1
#
_entry.id   AF-A0A1E5GLY1-F1
#
_cell.length_a   1.000
_cell.length_b   1.000
_cell.length_c   1.000
_cell.angle_alpha   90.00
_cell.angle_beta   90.00
_cell.angle_gamma   90.00
#
_symmetry.space_group_name_H-M   'P 1'
#
loop_
_entity.id
_entity.type
_entity.pdbx_description
1 polymer ?
#
loop_
_entity_poly.entity_id
_entity_poly.type
_entity_poly.pdbx_seq_one_letter_code
_entity_poly.pdbx_strand_id
1 'polypeptide(L)'
;MIIIKGNNPRKIEKVWELVKKDHTGKKVAIVGYHGEIPHNFIRAKQMPTYETMTKHKTLDDLTRFLKETKDRFEAVILYIDCESHLIESIKEATKSYKEQFILTVYDEKVYEQVIDGE
;
A
#
# COMPACT_ATOMS: atom_id res chain seq x y z
N MET A 1 -3.28 -11.02 -3.07
CA MET A 1 -2.72 -9.66 -3.07
C MET A 1 -3.27 -8.89 -4.27
N ILE A 2 -3.66 -7.63 -4.07
CA ILE A 2 -4.06 -6.69 -5.13
C ILE A 2 -2.87 -5.74 -5.37
N ILE A 3 -2.54 -5.46 -6.63
CA ILE A 3 -1.45 -4.55 -6.99
C ILE A 3 -2.03 -3.30 -7.67
N ILE A 4 -1.65 -2.13 -7.18
CA ILE A 4 -2.06 -0.84 -7.73
C ILE A 4 -0.82 -0.12 -8.26
N LYS A 5 -0.74 0.03 -9.58
CA LYS A 5 0.30 0.77 -10.29
C LYS A 5 -0.16 2.18 -10.62
N GLY A 6 0.75 3.16 -10.59
CA GLY A 6 0.53 4.51 -11.12
C GLY A 6 1.09 5.63 -10.25
N ASN A 7 0.67 6.87 -10.55
CA ASN A 7 1.02 8.07 -9.80
C ASN A 7 0.21 8.22 -8.50
N ASN A 8 0.70 9.04 -7.57
CA ASN A 8 0.16 9.14 -6.20
C ASN A 8 -1.35 9.46 -6.13
N PRO A 9 -1.91 10.43 -6.89
CA PRO A 9 -3.34 10.74 -6.81
C PRO A 9 -4.23 9.56 -7.20
N ARG A 10 -3.92 8.87 -8.30
CA ARG A 10 -4.70 7.72 -8.78
C ARG A 10 -4.59 6.52 -7.84
N LYS A 11 -3.43 6.31 -7.22
CA LYS A 11 -3.26 5.24 -6.22
C LYS A 11 -4.09 5.47 -4.99
N ILE A 12 -4.11 6.70 -4.48
CA ILE A 12 -4.93 7.08 -3.32
C ILE A 12 -6.40 6.78 -3.57
N GLU A 13 -6.92 7.23 -4.71
CA GLU A 13 -8.32 7.02 -5.09
C GLU A 13 -8.65 5.53 -5.19
N LYS A 14 -7.84 4.75 -5.91
CA LYS A 14 -8.05 3.29 -6.04
C LYS A 14 -7.98 2.55 -4.71
N VAL A 15 -7.06 2.94 -3.82
CA VAL A 15 -7.01 2.37 -2.46
C VAL A 15 -8.32 2.66 -1.73
N TRP A 16 -8.81 3.90 -1.78
CA TRP A 16 -10.07 4.28 -1.14
C TRP A 16 -11.28 3.55 -1.71
N GLU A 17 -11.36 3.40 -3.03
CA GLU A 17 -12.44 2.65 -3.68
C GLU A 17 -12.46 1.18 -3.21
N LEU A 18 -11.30 0.53 -3.19
CA LEU A 18 -11.18 -0.86 -2.73
C LEU A 18 -11.55 -1.01 -1.25
N VAL A 19 -11.06 -0.10 -0.40
CA VAL A 19 -11.38 -0.13 1.04
C VAL A 19 -12.87 0.06 1.26
N LYS A 20 -13.51 1.04 0.59
CA LYS A 20 -14.94 1.28 0.71
C LYS A 20 -15.78 0.11 0.20
N LYS A 21 -15.39 -0.50 -0.91
CA LYS A 21 -16.14 -1.58 -1.54
C LYS A 21 -16.06 -2.89 -0.74
N ASP A 22 -14.85 -3.29 -0.37
CA ASP A 22 -14.58 -4.67 0.08
C ASP A 22 -14.18 -4.75 1.56
N HIS A 23 -13.90 -3.61 2.20
CA HIS A 23 -13.33 -3.56 3.56
C HIS A 23 -14.03 -2.58 4.51
N THR A 24 -15.23 -2.10 4.17
CA THR A 24 -16.04 -1.30 5.09
C THR A 24 -16.34 -2.09 6.37
N GLY A 25 -16.00 -1.51 7.52
CA GLY A 25 -16.16 -2.16 8.84
C GLY A 25 -15.04 -3.12 9.24
N LYS A 26 -14.06 -3.36 8.36
CA LYS A 26 -12.91 -4.23 8.64
C LYS A 26 -11.74 -3.48 9.27
N LYS A 27 -10.90 -4.20 10.00
CA LYS A 27 -9.64 -3.66 10.53
C LYS A 27 -8.58 -3.60 9.43
N VAL A 28 -8.42 -2.42 8.82
CA VAL A 28 -7.45 -2.17 7.73
C VAL A 28 -6.30 -1.31 8.23
N ALA A 29 -5.06 -1.76 8.04
CA ALA A 29 -3.86 -0.96 8.33
C ALA A 29 -3.22 -0.43 7.05
N ILE A 30 -2.56 0.72 7.16
CA ILE A 30 -1.67 1.26 6.12
C ILE A 30 -0.26 1.23 6.66
N VAL A 31 0.67 0.66 5.90
CA VAL A 31 2.09 0.65 6.19
C VAL A 31 2.87 1.19 5.00
N GLY A 32 3.85 2.03 5.26
CA GLY A 32 4.57 2.75 4.21
C GLY A 32 5.89 3.32 4.69
N TYR A 33 6.64 3.92 3.77
CA TYR A 33 7.88 4.63 4.13
C TYR A 33 7.58 5.92 4.90
N HIS A 34 8.54 6.32 5.72
CA HIS A 34 8.42 7.53 6.52
C HIS A 34 8.19 8.77 5.65
N GLY A 35 7.10 9.49 5.91
CA GLY A 35 6.71 10.69 5.18
C GLY A 35 6.11 10.46 3.79
N GLU A 36 5.99 9.21 3.35
CA GLU A 36 5.45 8.89 2.02
C GLU A 36 3.97 8.50 2.04
N ILE A 37 3.40 8.23 3.22
CA ILE A 37 1.98 7.93 3.35
C ILE A 37 1.18 9.23 3.18
N PRO A 38 0.23 9.30 2.24
CA PRO A 38 -0.56 10.49 2.00
C PRO A 38 -1.31 10.97 3.25
N HIS A 39 -1.19 12.26 3.54
CA HIS A 39 -1.73 12.90 4.75
C HIS A 39 -3.25 12.73 4.92
N ASN A 40 -3.99 12.53 3.84
CA ASN A 40 -5.42 12.29 3.87
C ASN A 40 -5.78 10.93 4.50
N PHE A 41 -4.94 9.90 4.36
CA PHE A 41 -5.12 8.62 5.07
C PHE A 41 -4.94 8.80 6.57
N ILE A 42 -3.91 9.56 6.97
CA ILE A 42 -3.59 9.83 8.37
C ILE A 42 -4.73 10.63 9.05
N ARG A 43 -5.24 11.67 8.38
CA ARG A 43 -6.32 12.51 8.93
C ARG A 43 -7.64 11.78 9.06
N ALA A 44 -7.93 10.82 8.18
CA ALA A 44 -9.19 10.12 8.21
C ALA A 44 -9.37 9.33 9.53
N LYS A 45 -8.29 8.98 10.25
CA LYS A 45 -8.28 8.15 11.49
C LYS A 45 -9.04 6.82 11.38
N GLN A 46 -9.53 6.46 10.20
CA GLN A 46 -10.27 5.23 9.94
C GLN A 46 -9.34 4.01 9.84
N MET A 47 -8.06 4.23 9.54
CA MET A 47 -7.05 3.19 9.38
C MET A 47 -5.81 3.52 10.20
N PRO A 48 -5.35 2.65 11.12
CA PRO A 48 -4.05 2.81 11.76
C PRO A 48 -2.94 2.86 10.70
N THR A 49 -2.08 3.87 10.82
CA THR A 49 -1.03 4.17 9.86
C THR A 49 0.35 3.92 10.50
N TYR A 50 1.20 3.18 9.80
CA TYR A 50 2.52 2.76 10.25
C TYR A 50 3.59 3.20 9.26
N GLU A 51 4.39 4.17 9.66
CA GLU A 51 5.54 4.65 8.89
C GLU A 51 6.84 3.95 9.31
N THR A 52 6.81 2.61 9.34
CA THR A 52 7.88 1.78 9.90
C THR A 52 8.83 1.21 8.84
N MET A 53 8.60 1.53 7.56
CA MET A 53 9.35 0.97 6.45
C MET A 53 10.53 1.85 6.06
N THR A 54 11.61 1.21 5.59
CA THR A 54 12.73 1.90 4.95
C THR A 54 13.07 1.28 3.58
N LYS A 55 13.36 2.11 2.58
CA LYS A 55 13.59 1.67 1.18
C LYS A 55 14.70 0.62 1.02
N HIS A 56 15.73 0.70 1.87
CA HIS A 56 16.89 -0.18 1.80
C HIS A 56 16.69 -1.51 2.54
N LYS A 57 15.63 -1.65 3.35
CA LYS A 57 15.30 -2.85 4.14
C LYS A 57 13.83 -3.22 4.03
N THR A 58 13.21 -2.91 2.89
CA THR A 58 11.76 -3.09 2.68
C THR A 58 11.27 -4.50 3.03
N LEU A 59 12.00 -5.54 2.65
CA LEU A 59 11.57 -6.92 2.97
C LEU A 59 11.73 -7.28 4.45
N ASP A 60 12.81 -6.83 5.10
CA ASP A 60 13.07 -7.08 6.51
C ASP A 60 12.06 -6.34 7.40
N ASP A 61 11.84 -5.06 7.10
CA ASP A 61 10.88 -4.22 7.81
C ASP A 61 9.44 -4.75 7.62
N LEU A 62 9.10 -5.23 6.42
CA LEU A 62 7.80 -5.84 6.13
C LEU A 62 7.64 -7.13 6.94
N THR A 63 8.64 -8.01 6.92
CA THR A 63 8.61 -9.27 7.66
C THR A 63 8.47 -9.03 9.16
N ARG A 64 9.17 -8.03 9.70
CA ARG A 64 9.05 -7.63 11.10
C ARG A 64 7.64 -7.13 11.40
N PHE A 65 7.12 -6.20 10.59
CA PHE A 65 5.76 -5.68 10.74
C PHE A 65 4.73 -6.81 10.77
N LEU A 66 4.77 -7.71 9.78
CA LEU A 66 3.82 -8.82 9.67
C LEU A 66 3.86 -9.76 10.88
N LYS A 67 5.04 -10.02 11.44
CA LYS A 67 5.19 -10.82 12.66
C LYS A 67 4.57 -10.13 13.88
N GLU A 68 4.80 -8.83 14.03
CA GLU A 68 4.31 -8.03 15.16
C GLU A 68 2.79 -7.79 15.10
N THR A 69 2.23 -7.73 13.89
CA THR A 69 0.81 -7.42 13.66
C THR A 69 -0.03 -8.62 13.24
N LYS A 70 0.52 -9.83 13.34
CA LYS A 70 -0.16 -11.05 12.94
C LYS A 70 -1.57 -11.13 13.54
N ASP A 71 -2.55 -11.46 12.71
CA ASP A 71 -3.96 -11.64 13.09
C ASP A 71 -4.65 -10.36 13.65
N ARG A 72 -3.99 -9.19 13.59
CA ARG A 72 -4.58 -7.92 14.07
C ARG A 72 -5.47 -7.22 13.04
N PHE A 73 -5.20 -7.48 11.77
CA PHE A 73 -5.84 -6.82 10.64
C PHE A 73 -6.50 -7.84 9.74
N GLU A 74 -7.52 -7.41 9.02
CA GLU A 74 -8.14 -8.21 7.95
C GLU A 74 -7.54 -7.85 6.58
N ALA A 75 -7.03 -6.61 6.45
CA ALA A 75 -6.32 -6.16 5.28
C ALA A 75 -5.17 -5.22 5.65
N VAL A 76 -4.12 -5.25 4.83
CA VAL A 76 -2.94 -4.39 4.98
C VAL A 76 -2.64 -3.73 3.64
N ILE A 77 -2.57 -2.40 3.64
CA ILE A 77 -2.17 -1.59 2.50
C ILE A 77 -0.67 -1.30 2.64
N LEU A 78 0.13 -1.85 1.72
CA LEU A 78 1.54 -1.58 1.57
C LEU A 78 1.71 -0.37 0.63
N TYR A 79 1.73 0.84 1.21
CA TYR A 79 1.97 2.09 0.50
C TYR A 79 3.48 2.38 0.43
N ILE A 80 4.19 1.59 -0.36
CA ILE A 80 5.66 1.57 -0.40
C ILE A 80 6.24 1.80 -1.79
N ASP A 81 5.41 2.09 -2.80
CA ASP A 81 5.86 2.54 -4.13
C ASP A 81 7.08 1.80 -4.66
N CYS A 82 7.07 0.48 -4.48
CA CYS A 82 8.26 -0.32 -4.67
C CYS A 82 8.56 -0.48 -6.16
N GLU A 83 9.83 -0.74 -6.48
CA GLU A 83 10.21 -1.14 -7.83
C GLU A 83 9.54 -2.46 -8.22
N SER A 84 9.32 -2.65 -9.53
CA SER A 84 8.62 -3.84 -10.03
C SER A 84 9.32 -5.15 -9.66
N HIS A 85 10.65 -5.13 -9.50
CA HIS A 85 11.41 -6.32 -9.13
C HIS A 85 11.12 -6.81 -7.69
N LEU A 86 10.65 -5.93 -6.80
CA LEU A 86 10.31 -6.28 -5.41
C LEU A 86 8.96 -6.96 -5.25
N ILE A 87 8.09 -6.91 -6.28
CA ILE A 87 6.72 -7.42 -6.22
C ILE A 87 6.69 -8.90 -5.86
N GLU A 88 7.51 -9.73 -6.50
CA GLU A 88 7.51 -11.18 -6.25
C GLU A 88 8.03 -11.52 -4.86
N SER A 89 9.05 -10.81 -4.37
CA SER A 89 9.54 -10.99 -3.00
C SER A 89 8.49 -10.59 -1.96
N ILE A 90 7.74 -9.51 -2.19
CA ILE A 90 6.65 -9.07 -1.30
C ILE A 90 5.49 -10.07 -1.34
N LYS A 91 5.13 -10.60 -2.50
CA LYS A 91 4.14 -11.68 -2.63
C LYS A 91 4.54 -12.90 -1.81
N GLU A 92 5.78 -13.35 -1.93
CA GLU A 92 6.26 -14.54 -1.21
C GLU A 92 6.26 -14.29 0.30
N ALA A 93 6.73 -13.12 0.75
CA ALA A 93 6.73 -12.73 2.17
C ALA A 93 5.32 -12.66 2.80
N THR A 94 4.29 -12.37 1.99
CA THR A 94 2.90 -12.20 2.45
C THR A 94 2.03 -13.43 2.22
N LYS A 95 2.50 -14.44 1.47
CA LYS A 95 1.71 -15.59 1.02
C LYS A 95 1.12 -16.44 2.15
N SER A 96 1.81 -16.52 3.28
CA SER A 96 1.40 -17.32 4.44
C SER A 96 0.44 -16.60 5.40
N TYR A 97 0.18 -15.32 5.15
CA TYR A 97 -0.67 -14.46 5.96
C TYR A 97 -2.10 -14.51 5.43
N LYS A 98 -3.09 -14.48 6.34
CA LYS A 98 -4.51 -14.58 5.98
C LYS A 98 -5.07 -13.23 5.53
N GLU A 99 -4.38 -12.16 5.90
CA GLU A 99 -4.71 -10.78 5.60
C GLU A 99 -4.74 -10.54 4.09
N GLN A 100 -5.69 -9.71 3.64
CA GLN A 100 -5.71 -9.26 2.27
C GLN A 100 -4.71 -8.11 2.07
N PHE A 101 -3.69 -8.33 1.23
CA PHE A 101 -2.70 -7.31 0.94
C PHE A 101 -3.06 -6.48 -0.29
N ILE A 102 -2.90 -5.16 -0.18
CA ILE A 102 -2.96 -4.20 -1.28
C ILE A 102 -1.58 -3.55 -1.39
N LEU A 103 -0.87 -3.74 -2.51
CA LEU A 103 0.47 -3.21 -2.73
C LEU A 103 0.43 -2.05 -3.72
N THR A 104 0.99 -0.91 -3.34
CA THR A 104 1.26 0.18 -4.29
C THR A 104 2.64 0.04 -4.92
N VAL A 105 2.68 0.26 -6.24
CA VAL A 105 3.89 0.16 -7.06
C VAL A 105 4.03 1.46 -7.83
N TYR A 106 5.22 2.03 -7.81
CA TYR A 106 5.52 3.22 -8.61
C TYR A 106 5.63 2.82 -10.09
N ASP A 107 4.97 3.58 -10.97
CA ASP A 107 5.00 3.36 -12.41
C ASP A 107 4.95 4.74 -13.13
N GLU A 108 6.07 5.15 -13.70
CA GLU A 108 6.22 6.44 -14.42
C GLU A 108 5.50 6.45 -15.76
N LYS A 109 5.11 5.31 -16.33
CA LYS A 109 4.48 5.21 -17.66
C LYS A 109 3.03 5.73 -17.71
N VAL A 110 2.62 6.54 -16.73
CA VAL A 110 1.32 7.23 -16.66
C VAL A 110 1.50 8.74 -16.88
N TYR A 111 2.52 9.15 -17.63
CA TYR A 111 2.60 10.46 -18.26
C TYR A 111 2.45 10.30 -19.76
N GLU A 112 1.22 10.44 -20.25
CA GLU A 112 0.89 11.10 -21.53
C GLU A 112 -0.63 10.95 -21.73
N GLN A 113 -1.36 12.00 -21.34
CA GLN A 113 -2.49 12.57 -22.07
C GLN A 113 -2.92 13.81 -21.29
N VAL A 114 -2.03 14.82 -21.32
CA VAL A 114 -2.50 16.20 -21.25
C VAL A 114 -2.84 16.52 -22.69
N ILE A 115 -4.13 16.63 -22.98
CA ILE A 115 -4.63 17.07 -24.27
C ILE A 115 -4.24 18.55 -24.35
N ASP A 116 -3.26 18.88 -25.20
CA ASP A 116 -3.11 20.25 -25.70
C ASP A 116 -4.40 20.56 -26.48
N GLY A 117 -5.24 21.39 -25.88
CA GLY A 117 -6.37 22.00 -26.57
C GLY A 117 -5.90 23.30 -27.19
N GLU A 118 -5.63 23.29 -28.50
CA GLU A 118 -5.78 24.46 -29.37
C GLU A 118 -7.27 24.81 -29.56
#